data_AF-A0A847ZB66-F1
#
_entry.id   AF-A0A847ZB66-F1
#
_cell.length_a   1.000
_cell.length_b   1.000
_cell.length_c   1.000
_cell.angle_alpha   90.00
_cell.angle_beta   90.00
_cell.angle_gamma   90.00
#
_symmetry.space_group_name_H-M   'P 1'
#
loop_
_entity.id
_entity.type
_entity.pdbx_description
1 polymer ?
#
loop_
_entity_poly.entity_id
_entity_poly.type
_entity_poly.pdbx_seq_one_letter_code
_entity_poly.pdbx_strand_id
1 'polypeptide(L)'
;MAQALHSGREKHQESLCEELLRERAAVLARAGFAVEDALAKLDRLDRRFGEMMFRWQSLQAGSPEGAHPKEKQSVFEEINEIVEQFNAACQKAEIQYYYLIVTREALGLRRHETVQRLYRIPSKKKKMQAV
;
A
#
# COMPACT_ATOMS: atom_id res chain seq x y z
N MET A 1 -42.38 -18.78 33.70
CA MET A 1 -41.32 -17.80 34.04
C MET A 1 -39.92 -18.21 33.57
N ALA A 2 -39.55 -19.50 33.55
CA ALA A 2 -38.24 -19.96 33.05
C ALA A 2 -37.97 -19.67 31.55
N GLN A 3 -38.98 -19.80 30.67
CA GLN A 3 -38.84 -19.52 29.22
C GLN A 3 -38.52 -18.05 28.89
N ALA A 4 -39.05 -17.10 29.65
CA ALA A 4 -38.80 -15.67 29.42
C ALA A 4 -37.34 -15.28 29.76
N LEU A 5 -36.75 -15.92 30.78
CA LEU A 5 -35.35 -15.74 31.16
C LEU A 5 -34.38 -16.37 30.16
N HIS A 6 -34.75 -17.51 29.55
CA HIS A 6 -33.96 -18.16 28.50
C HIS A 6 -33.95 -17.32 27.22
N SER A 7 -35.11 -16.79 26.80
CA SER A 7 -35.21 -15.90 25.63
C SER A 7 -34.43 -14.58 25.80
N GLY A 8 -34.41 -14.00 27.01
CA GLY A 8 -33.60 -12.80 27.29
C GLY A 8 -32.09 -13.06 27.22
N ARG A 9 -31.64 -14.23 27.70
CA ARG A 9 -30.24 -14.66 27.64
C ARG A 9 -29.78 -14.96 26.21
N GLU A 10 -30.63 -15.63 25.43
CA GLU A 10 -30.39 -15.90 24.01
C GLU A 10 -30.25 -14.61 23.20
N LYS A 11 -31.18 -13.65 23.37
CA LYS A 11 -31.09 -12.33 22.72
C LYS A 11 -29.83 -11.55 23.09
N HIS A 12 -29.43 -11.60 24.36
CA HIS A 12 -28.19 -10.96 24.79
C HIS A 12 -26.95 -11.62 24.17
N GLN A 13 -26.94 -12.95 24.09
CA GLN A 13 -25.85 -13.70 23.46
C GLN A 13 -25.77 -13.41 21.96
N GLU A 14 -26.90 -13.31 21.25
CA GLU A 14 -26.95 -12.89 19.85
C GLU A 14 -26.37 -11.49 19.65
N SER A 15 -26.77 -10.52 20.48
CA SER A 15 -26.23 -9.16 20.44
C SER A 15 -24.72 -9.13 20.60
N LEU A 16 -24.17 -9.88 21.57
CA LEU A 16 -22.73 -9.98 21.79
C LEU A 16 -22.01 -10.61 20.59
N CYS A 17 -22.60 -11.64 19.98
CA CYS A 17 -22.05 -12.26 18.76
C CYS A 17 -22.03 -11.28 17.59
N GLU A 18 -23.10 -10.50 17.39
CA GLU A 18 -23.16 -9.48 16.34
C GLU A 18 -22.12 -8.37 16.53
N GLU A 19 -21.97 -7.88 17.77
CA GLU A 19 -20.94 -6.90 18.12
C GLU A 19 -19.53 -7.43 17.80
N LEU A 20 -19.23 -8.66 18.24
CA LEU A 20 -17.95 -9.29 17.96
C LEU A 20 -17.70 -9.46 16.45
N LEU A 21 -18.71 -9.86 15.68
CA LEU A 21 -18.59 -9.97 14.23
C LEU A 21 -18.32 -8.61 13.58
N ARG A 22 -18.99 -7.55 14.05
CA ARG A 22 -18.79 -6.18 13.55
C ARG A 22 -17.39 -5.68 13.87
N GLU A 23 -16.89 -5.91 15.07
CA GLU A 23 -15.53 -5.53 15.46
C GLU A 23 -14.48 -6.25 14.62
N ARG A 24 -14.64 -7.56 14.40
CA ARG A 24 -13.75 -8.36 13.53
C ARG A 24 -13.75 -7.85 12.09
N ALA A 25 -14.92 -7.56 11.54
CA ALA A 25 -15.05 -6.99 10.20
C ALA A 25 -14.36 -5.62 10.11
N ALA A 26 -14.53 -4.77 11.12
CA ALA A 26 -13.88 -3.45 11.17
C ALA A 26 -12.35 -3.55 11.25
N VAL A 27 -11.81 -4.49 12.02
CA VAL A 27 -10.36 -4.73 12.11
C VAL A 27 -9.80 -5.18 10.76
N LEU A 28 -10.47 -6.14 10.09
CA LEU A 28 -10.08 -6.60 8.74
C LEU A 28 -10.13 -5.48 7.72
N ALA A 29 -11.19 -4.67 7.73
CA ALA A 29 -11.34 -3.54 6.81
C ALA A 29 -10.18 -2.54 6.97
N ARG A 30 -9.84 -2.15 8.21
CA ARG A 30 -8.72 -1.24 8.48
C ARG A 30 -7.38 -1.81 8.00
N ALA A 31 -7.14 -3.10 8.22
CA ALA A 31 -5.93 -3.76 7.74
C ALA A 31 -5.87 -3.77 6.20
N GLY A 32 -6.99 -4.04 5.52
CA GLY A 32 -7.09 -3.99 4.07
C GLY A 32 -6.82 -2.58 3.53
N PHE A 33 -7.50 -1.57 4.06
CA PHE A 33 -7.33 -0.17 3.65
C PHE A 33 -5.89 0.33 3.84
N ALA A 34 -5.20 -0.10 4.91
CA ALA A 34 -3.80 0.28 5.11
C ALA A 34 -2.89 -0.23 3.98
N VAL A 35 -3.18 -1.40 3.40
CA VAL A 35 -2.46 -1.93 2.23
C VAL A 35 -2.86 -1.16 0.97
N GLU A 36 -4.15 -0.90 0.77
CA GLU A 36 -4.67 -0.14 -0.39
C GLU A 36 -4.08 1.27 -0.46
N ASP A 37 -4.02 1.98 0.67
CA ASP A 37 -3.43 3.31 0.76
C ASP A 37 -1.94 3.30 0.39
N ALA A 38 -1.22 2.26 0.83
CA ALA A 38 0.21 2.11 0.51
C ALA A 38 0.41 1.82 -0.99
N LEU A 39 -0.43 0.97 -1.59
CA LEU A 39 -0.39 0.68 -3.03
C LEU A 39 -0.82 1.88 -3.87
N ALA A 40 -1.82 2.65 -3.45
CA ALA A 40 -2.23 3.89 -4.11
C ALA A 40 -1.10 4.94 -4.08
N LYS A 41 -0.34 5.02 -2.98
CA LYS A 41 0.86 5.86 -2.91
C LYS A 41 1.93 5.40 -3.90
N LEU A 42 2.16 4.08 -4.01
CA LEU A 42 3.10 3.52 -4.97
C LEU A 42 2.72 3.86 -6.41
N ASP A 43 1.45 3.73 -6.79
CA ASP A 43 0.96 4.08 -8.13
C ASP A 43 1.19 5.56 -8.46
N ARG A 44 0.92 6.47 -7.52
CA ARG A 44 1.20 7.91 -7.70
C ARG A 44 2.69 8.20 -7.90
N LEU A 45 3.54 7.55 -7.11
CA LEU A 45 5.00 7.70 -7.21
C LEU A 45 5.52 7.10 -8.52
N ASP A 46 4.94 5.99 -8.99
CA ASP A 46 5.31 5.37 -10.27
C ASP A 46 4.97 6.27 -11.46
N ARG A 47 3.79 6.89 -11.46
CA ARG A 47 3.40 7.88 -12.48
C ARG A 47 4.34 9.08 -12.49
N ARG A 48 4.61 9.67 -11.32
CA ARG A 48 5.56 10.79 -11.19
C ARG A 48 6.98 10.41 -11.65
N PHE A 49 7.42 9.19 -11.33
CA PHE A 49 8.69 8.66 -11.82
C PHE A 49 8.70 8.59 -13.35
N GLY A 50 7.63 8.08 -13.97
CA GLY A 50 7.48 8.03 -15.43
C GLY A 50 7.54 9.42 -16.10
N GLU A 51 6.82 10.39 -15.54
CA GLU A 51 6.85 11.79 -16.00
C GLU A 51 8.25 12.39 -15.92
N MET A 52 8.96 12.17 -14.81
CA MET A 52 10.31 12.69 -14.62
C MET A 52 11.35 11.98 -15.52
N MET A 53 11.20 10.67 -15.72
CA MET A 53 12.02 9.91 -16.65
C MET A 53 11.85 10.39 -18.09
N PHE A 54 10.61 10.73 -18.49
CA PHE A 54 10.35 11.34 -19.80
C PHE A 54 11.06 12.68 -19.94
N ARG A 55 10.95 13.55 -18.93
CA ARG A 55 11.67 14.84 -18.89
C ARG A 55 13.19 14.66 -19.00
N TRP A 56 13.76 13.72 -18.24
CA TRP A 56 15.19 13.39 -18.31
C TRP A 56 15.61 12.97 -19.72
N GLN A 57 14.83 12.11 -20.39
CA GLN A 57 15.11 11.68 -21.76
C GLN A 57 15.03 12.85 -22.76
N SER A 58 14.06 13.76 -22.60
CA SER A 58 13.96 14.97 -23.44
C SER A 58 15.18 15.89 -23.25
N LEU A 59 15.67 16.07 -22.01
CA LEU A 59 16.88 16.85 -21.72
C LEU A 59 18.16 16.23 -22.28
N GLN A 60 18.19 14.90 -22.41
CA GLN A 60 19.29 14.16 -23.03
C GLN A 60 19.26 14.25 -24.57
N ALA A 61 18.07 14.29 -25.17
CA ALA A 61 17.89 14.37 -26.63
C ALA A 61 18.00 15.80 -27.20
N GLY A 62 17.84 16.84 -26.37
CA GLY A 62 18.02 18.24 -26.77
C GLY A 62 19.48 18.58 -27.11
N SER A 63 19.68 19.48 -28.09
CA SER A 63 20.99 19.98 -28.53
C SER A 63 21.84 20.49 -27.34
N PRO A 64 23.18 20.27 -27.32
CA PRO A 64 24.06 20.60 -26.18
C PRO A 64 24.09 22.07 -25.75
N GLU A 65 23.48 22.99 -26.51
CA GLU A 65 23.44 24.43 -26.21
C GLU A 65 22.25 24.87 -25.35
N GLY A 66 21.24 24.02 -25.12
CA GLY A 66 19.94 24.45 -24.55
C GLY A 66 19.65 24.10 -23.09
N ALA A 67 20.18 23.00 -22.56
CA ALA A 67 19.88 22.55 -21.19
C ALA A 67 21.04 22.90 -20.25
N HIS A 68 20.81 23.82 -19.32
CA HIS A 68 21.83 24.19 -18.33
C HIS A 68 22.23 22.94 -17.51
N PRO A 69 23.54 22.67 -17.29
CA PRO A 69 24.00 21.52 -16.51
C PRO A 69 23.32 21.37 -15.14
N LYS A 70 22.94 22.50 -14.53
CA LYS A 70 22.18 22.56 -13.27
C LYS A 70 20.77 21.96 -13.37
N GLU A 71 20.08 22.14 -14.49
CA GLU A 71 18.73 21.60 -14.70
C GLU A 71 18.78 20.08 -14.85
N LYS A 72 19.75 19.55 -15.60
CA LYS A 72 19.99 18.10 -15.69
C LYS A 72 20.28 17.52 -14.31
N GLN A 73 21.18 18.13 -13.55
CA GLN A 73 21.51 17.66 -12.22
C GLN A 73 20.29 17.70 -11.27
N SER A 74 19.49 18.77 -11.31
CA SER A 74 18.26 18.86 -10.52
C SER A 74 17.26 17.76 -10.86
N VAL A 75 17.05 17.45 -12.14
CA VAL A 75 16.13 16.37 -12.56
C VAL A 75 16.67 15.00 -12.13
N PHE A 76 17.98 14.78 -12.24
CA PHE A 76 18.62 13.54 -11.77
C PHE A 76 18.42 13.32 -10.27
N GLU A 77 18.63 14.37 -9.46
CA GLU A 77 18.43 14.33 -8.02
C GLU A 77 16.96 14.06 -7.67
N GLU A 78 16.02 14.74 -8.33
CA GLU A 78 14.59 14.54 -8.12
C GLU A 78 14.13 13.10 -8.47
N ILE A 79 14.66 12.51 -9.54
CA ILE A 79 14.38 11.10 -9.88
C ILE A 79 14.84 10.17 -8.76
N ASN A 80 16.06 10.39 -8.25
CA ASN A 80 16.60 9.56 -7.18
C ASN A 80 15.81 9.71 -5.87
N GLU A 81 15.33 10.91 -5.54
CA GLU A 81 14.43 11.13 -4.42
C GLU A 81 13.09 10.40 -4.60
N ILE A 82 12.50 10.43 -5.80
CA ILE A 82 11.27 9.68 -6.10
C ILE A 82 11.51 8.17 -5.92
N VAL A 83 12.67 7.66 -6.37
CA VAL A 83 13.05 6.25 -6.18
C VAL A 83 13.15 5.90 -4.69
N GLU A 84 13.75 6.75 -3.86
CA GLU A 84 13.80 6.54 -2.41
C GLU A 84 12.41 6.50 -1.79
N GLN A 85 11.55 7.47 -2.12
CA GLN A 85 10.19 7.53 -1.63
C GLN A 85 9.37 6.31 -2.06
N PHE A 86 9.56 5.84 -3.30
CA PHE A 86 8.93 4.63 -3.83
C PHE A 86 9.39 3.40 -3.05
N ASN A 87 10.69 3.25 -2.85
CA ASN A 87 11.26 2.11 -2.13
C ASN A 87 10.85 2.08 -0.65
N ALA A 88 10.73 3.25 -0.01
CA ALA A 88 10.18 3.36 1.34
C ALA A 88 8.69 3.00 1.37
N ALA A 89 7.92 3.38 0.35
CA ALA A 89 6.52 2.99 0.22
C ALA A 89 6.36 1.47 -0.02
N CYS A 90 7.25 0.82 -0.77
CA CYS A 90 7.28 -0.65 -0.90
C CYS A 90 7.45 -1.31 0.46
N GLN A 91 8.43 -0.87 1.26
CA GLN A 91 8.66 -1.42 2.61
C GLN A 91 7.45 -1.21 3.52
N LYS A 92 6.82 -0.04 3.46
CA LYS A 92 5.59 0.23 4.20
C LYS A 92 4.47 -0.72 3.76
N ALA A 93 4.28 -0.92 2.45
CA ALA A 93 3.28 -1.84 1.92
C ALA A 93 3.54 -3.29 2.36
N GLU A 94 4.81 -3.74 2.39
CA GLU A 94 5.20 -5.08 2.86
C GLU A 94 4.79 -5.29 4.32
N ILE A 95 5.04 -4.30 5.19
CA ILE A 95 4.64 -4.35 6.60
C ILE A 95 3.12 -4.38 6.76
N GLN A 96 2.38 -3.53 6.03
CA GLN A 96 0.91 -3.52 6.11
C GLN A 96 0.31 -4.82 5.57
N TYR A 97 0.88 -5.36 4.49
CA TYR A 97 0.46 -6.65 3.94
C TYR A 97 0.68 -7.77 4.95
N TYR A 98 1.83 -7.79 5.63
CA TYR A 98 2.09 -8.75 6.72
C TYR A 98 1.04 -8.64 7.83
N TYR A 99 0.70 -7.42 8.29
CA TYR A 99 -0.33 -7.24 9.30
C TYR A 99 -1.71 -7.69 8.85
N LEU A 100 -2.07 -7.49 7.57
CA LEU A 100 -3.32 -8.02 7.00
C LEU A 100 -3.35 -9.55 7.08
N ILE A 101 -2.26 -10.24 6.72
CA ILE A 101 -2.18 -11.70 6.80
C ILE A 101 -2.33 -12.18 8.25
N VAL A 102 -1.56 -11.60 9.19
CA VAL A 102 -1.63 -11.98 10.61
C VAL A 102 -3.04 -11.74 11.18
N THR A 103 -3.68 -10.62 10.84
CA THR A 103 -5.04 -10.31 11.26
C THR A 103 -6.03 -11.34 10.74
N ARG A 104 -5.92 -11.73 9.46
CA ARG A 104 -6.75 -12.78 8.86
C ARG A 104 -6.57 -14.12 9.56
N GLU A 105 -5.34 -14.52 9.83
CA GLU A 105 -5.03 -15.79 10.47
C GLU A 105 -5.54 -15.87 11.90
N ALA A 106 -5.42 -14.77 12.66
CA ALA A 106 -5.97 -14.65 14.02
C ALA A 106 -7.50 -14.81 14.04
N LEU A 107 -8.17 -14.48 12.93
CA LEU A 107 -9.61 -14.66 12.73
C LEU A 107 -9.99 -15.99 12.04
N GLY A 108 -9.01 -16.88 11.81
CA GLY A 108 -9.23 -18.20 11.20
C GLY A 108 -9.22 -18.22 9.67
N LEU A 109 -8.94 -17.10 9.00
CA LEU A 109 -8.92 -16.97 7.54
C LEU A 109 -7.54 -17.30 6.97
N ARG A 110 -7.23 -18.59 6.80
CA ARG A 110 -5.87 -19.07 6.45
C ARG A 110 -5.58 -19.19 4.95
N ARG A 111 -6.59 -19.03 4.10
CA ARG A 111 -6.43 -19.04 2.64
C ARG A 111 -6.18 -17.61 2.14
N HIS A 112 -5.05 -17.43 1.45
CA HIS A 112 -4.49 -16.12 1.12
C HIS A 112 -4.29 -15.91 -0.39
N GLU A 113 -4.69 -16.83 -1.24
CA GLU A 113 -4.46 -16.78 -2.69
C GLU A 113 -5.07 -15.52 -3.32
N THR A 114 -6.30 -15.19 -2.93
CA THR A 114 -6.98 -13.97 -3.38
C THR A 114 -6.28 -12.71 -2.86
N VAL A 115 -5.79 -12.72 -1.63
CA VAL A 115 -5.09 -11.58 -1.01
C VAL A 115 -3.77 -11.32 -1.73
N GLN A 116 -2.99 -12.36 -2.00
CA GLN A 116 -1.74 -12.30 -2.76
C GLN A 116 -1.95 -11.73 -4.17
N ARG A 117 -3.07 -12.10 -4.81
CA ARG A 117 -3.41 -11.60 -6.15
C ARG A 117 -3.84 -10.13 -6.13
N LEU A 118 -4.67 -9.73 -5.17
CA LEU A 118 -5.22 -8.37 -5.11
C LEU A 118 -4.19 -7.34 -4.62
N TYR A 119 -3.38 -7.69 -3.63
CA TYR A 119 -2.45 -6.77 -2.98
C TYR A 119 -1.00 -7.00 -3.42
N ARG A 120 -0.78 -7.13 -4.73
CA ARG A 120 0.56 -7.34 -5.27
C ARG A 120 1.41 -6.08 -5.10
N ILE A 121 2.48 -6.18 -4.32
CA ILE A 121 3.44 -5.09 -4.12
C ILE A 121 4.48 -5.12 -5.26
N PRO A 122 4.77 -3.98 -5.91
CA PRO A 122 5.80 -3.90 -6.94
C PRO A 122 7.21 -4.03 -6.34
N SER A 123 8.17 -4.46 -7.17
CA SER A 123 9.58 -4.51 -6.77
C SER A 123 10.18 -3.11 -6.62
N LYS A 124 11.16 -2.99 -5.72
CA LYS A 124 11.93 -1.76 -5.51
C LYS A 124 12.64 -1.31 -6.80
N LYS A 125 12.72 0.00 -7.01
CA LYS A 125 13.43 0.61 -8.13
C LYS A 125 14.89 0.87 -7.77
N LYS A 126 15.77 0.83 -8.77
CA LYS A 126 17.19 1.21 -8.62
C LYS A 126 17.34 2.71 -8.85
N LYS A 127 18.21 3.34 -8.06
CA LYS A 127 18.64 4.71 -8.31
C LYS A 127 19.39 4.80 -9.63
N MET A 128 19.30 5.96 -10.27
CA MET A 128 20.15 6.29 -11.40
C MET A 128 21.60 6.47 -10.92
N GLN A 129 22.53 6.03 -11.75
CA GLN A 129 23.96 6.25 -11.52
C GLN A 129 24.37 7.52 -12.28
N ALA A 130 25.21 8.34 -11.66
CA ALA A 130 25.85 9.44 -12.36
C ALA A 130 26.74 8.86 -13.46
N VAL A 131 26.67 9.45 -14.66
CA VAL A 131 27.56 9.14 -15.79
C VAL A 131 28.87 9.91 -15.62
#